data_AF-A0A8S3ASA3-F1
#
_entry.id   AF-A0A8S3ASA3-F1
#
_cell.length_a   1.000
_cell.length_b   1.000
_cell.length_c   1.000
_cell.angle_alpha   90.00
_cell.angle_beta   90.00
_cell.angle_gamma   90.00
#
_symmetry.space_group_name_H-M   'P 1'
#
loop_
_entity.id
_entity.type
_entity.pdbx_description
1 polymer ?
#
loop_
_entity_poly.entity_id
_entity_poly.type
_entity_poly.pdbx_seq_one_letter_code
_entity_poly.pdbx_strand_id
1 'polypeptide(L)' 'SKIKILSSFVYNGSVSKMFERPPFILRIQLSASGQITFIGAHLKPDCVYNEFRLLRTVIDELKEKSSIILLGDFNADCSY' A
#
# COMPACT_ATOMS: atom_id res chain seq x y z
N SER A 1 -23.70 -8.05 -2.61
CA SER A 1 -23.02 -6.79 -2.21
C SER A 1 -22.39 -6.14 -3.43
N LYS A 2 -22.56 -4.81 -3.63
CA LYS A 2 -21.92 -4.08 -4.74
C LYS A 2 -20.57 -3.50 -4.28
N ILE A 3 -19.53 -3.70 -5.07
CA ILE A 3 -18.22 -3.09 -4.88
C ILE A 3 -18.06 -2.01 -5.96
N LYS A 4 -17.65 -0.80 -5.57
CA LYS A 4 -17.32 0.27 -6.52
C LYS A 4 -15.85 0.62 -6.40
N ILE A 5 -15.12 0.61 -7.51
CA ILE A 5 -13.75 1.12 -7.57
C ILE A 5 -13.83 2.65 -7.55
N LEU A 6 -13.09 3.27 -6.62
CA LEU A 6 -12.99 4.72 -6.49
C LEU A 6 -11.76 5.25 -7.23
N SER A 7 -10.62 4.59 -7.04
CA SER A 7 -9.39 4.90 -7.76
C SER A 7 -8.42 3.72 -7.76
N SER A 8 -7.53 3.69 -8.75
CA SER A 8 -6.44 2.73 -8.85
C SER A 8 -5.23 3.40 -9.49
N PHE A 9 -4.09 3.41 -8.82
CA PHE A 9 -2.90 4.10 -9.29
C PHE A 9 -1.62 3.53 -8.67
N VAL A 10 -0.48 3.73 -9.35
CA VAL A 10 0.84 3.50 -8.75
C VAL A 10 1.20 4.72 -7.89
N TYR A 11 1.61 4.49 -6.65
CA TYR A 11 1.95 5.56 -5.72
C TYR A 11 3.09 6.44 -6.27
N ASN A 12 2.85 7.75 -6.32
CA ASN A 12 3.76 8.75 -6.83
C ASN A 12 4.03 9.89 -5.83
N GLY A 13 3.82 9.63 -4.53
CA GLY A 13 4.03 10.60 -3.45
C GLY A 13 5.49 10.78 -3.06
N SER A 14 5.71 11.31 -1.85
CA SER A 14 7.01 11.84 -1.38
C SER A 14 8.15 10.82 -1.43
N VAL A 15 7.85 9.56 -1.13
CA VAL A 15 8.84 8.47 -1.05
C VAL A 15 8.85 7.56 -2.28
N SER A 16 8.08 7.87 -3.32
CA SER A 16 7.90 7.00 -4.50
C SER A 16 9.22 6.60 -5.15
N LYS A 17 10.15 7.55 -5.30
CA LYS A 17 11.48 7.31 -5.92
C LYS A 17 12.43 6.45 -5.09
N MET A 18 12.10 6.16 -3.84
CA MET A 18 12.93 5.36 -2.93
C MET A 18 12.59 3.87 -2.98
N PHE A 19 11.47 3.51 -3.60
CA PHE A 19 11.12 2.12 -3.89
C PHE A 19 11.74 1.69 -5.22
N GLU A 20 12.21 0.45 -5.31
CA GLU A 20 12.49 -0.16 -6.62
C GLU A 20 11.19 -0.28 -7.44
N ARG A 21 10.09 -0.63 -6.74
CA ARG A 21 8.75 -0.74 -7.30
C ARG A 21 7.77 -0.01 -6.38
N PRO A 22 7.36 1.23 -6.73
CA PRO A 22 6.39 1.96 -5.92
C PRO A 22 5.09 1.16 -5.74
N PRO A 23 4.45 1.20 -4.57
CA PRO A 23 3.29 0.38 -4.28
C PRO A 23 2.09 0.75 -5.14
N PHE A 24 1.26 -0.24 -5.47
CA PHE A 24 0.00 -0.04 -6.15
C PHE A 24 -1.12 0.23 -5.16
N ILE A 25 -1.91 1.26 -5.40
CA ILE A 25 -3.00 1.70 -4.52
C ILE A 25 -4.34 1.42 -5.21
N LEU A 26 -5.22 0.68 -4.55
CA LEU A 26 -6.59 0.45 -4.98
C LEU A 26 -7.56 0.91 -3.89
N ARG A 27 -8.44 1.86 -4.22
CA ARG A 27 -9.50 2.32 -3.32
C ARG A 27 -10.84 1.78 -3.80
N ILE A 28 -11.56 1.13 -2.90
CA ILE A 28 -12.92 0.65 -3.15
C ILE A 28 -13.90 1.20 -2.12
N GLN A 29 -15.15 1.35 -2.54
CA GLN A 29 -16.29 1.58 -1.67
C GLN A 29 -17.09 0.27 -1.56
N LEU A 30 -17.25 -0.20 -0.34
CA LEU A 30 -18.23 -1.23 0.01
C LEU A 30 -19.54 -0.52 0.38
N SER A 31 -20.67 -0.95 -0.19
CA SER A 31 -21.96 -0.24 -0.03
C SER A 31 -22.38 -0.09 1.44
N ALA A 32 -22.00 -1.03 2.31
CA ALA A 32 -22.41 -1.06 3.72
C ALA A 32 -21.24 -0.89 4.72
N SER A 33 -19.99 -1.02 4.27
CA SER A 33 -18.83 -1.16 5.18
C SER A 33 -17.79 -0.04 5.02
N GLY A 34 -18.10 0.99 4.24
CA GLY A 34 -17.20 2.14 4.05
C GLY A 34 -16.15 1.92 2.96
N GLN A 35 -15.07 2.72 3.02
CA GLN A 35 -13.97 2.69 2.06
C GLN A 35 -12.83 1.81 2.55
N ILE A 36 -12.31 0.97 1.66
CA ILE A 36 -11.11 0.18 1.89
C ILE A 36 -10.05 0.60 0.86
N THR A 37 -8.85 0.86 1.34
CA THR A 37 -7.66 1.09 0.52
C THR A 37 -6.75 -0.12 0.62
N PHE A 38 -6.49 -0.78 -0.51
CA PHE A 38 -5.47 -1.79 -0.63
C PHE A 38 -4.16 -1.15 -1.08
N ILE A 39 -3.07 -1.52 -0.42
CA ILE A 39 -1.70 -1.15 -0.78
C ILE A 39 -0.99 -2.45 -1.16
N GLY A 40 -0.78 -2.65 -2.45
CA GLY A 40 -0.04 -3.78 -3.01
C GLY A 40 1.44 -3.44 -3.13
N ALA A 41 2.31 -4.18 -2.44
CA ALA A 41 3.75 -3.96 -2.48
C ALA A 41 4.51 -5.24 -2.82
N HIS A 42 5.59 -5.10 -3.60
CA HIS A 42 6.55 -6.17 -3.85
C HIS A 42 7.95 -5.67 -3.52
N LEU A 43 8.38 -5.90 -2.28
CA LEU A 43 9.59 -5.29 -1.73
C LEU A 43 10.85 -5.97 -2.27
N LYS A 44 11.92 -5.22 -2.42
CA LYS A 44 13.22 -5.76 -2.84
C LYS A 44 13.85 -6.56 -1.68
N PRO A 45 14.26 -7.83 -1.88
CA PRO A 45 14.88 -8.67 -0.84
C PRO A 45 16.06 -7.98 -0.11
N ASP A 46 16.96 -7.35 -0.85
CA ASP A 46 18.14 -6.70 -0.26
C ASP A 46 17.85 -5.35 0.44
N CYS A 47 16.60 -4.86 0.37
CA CYS A 47 16.21 -3.55 0.90
C CYS A 47 14.90 -3.60 1.71
N VAL A 48 14.45 -4.79 2.13
CA VAL A 48 13.14 -4.99 2.77
C VAL A 48 12.95 -4.06 3.96
N TYR A 49 13.93 -3.96 4.86
CA TYR A 49 13.84 -3.10 6.05
C TYR A 49 13.56 -1.63 5.69
N ASN A 50 14.27 -1.11 4.69
CA ASN A 50 14.11 0.27 4.25
C ASN A 50 12.76 0.48 3.59
N GLU A 51 12.38 -0.39 2.64
CA GLU A 51 11.10 -0.26 1.94
C GLU A 51 9.89 -0.47 2.87
N PHE A 52 9.99 -1.31 3.90
CA PHE A 52 8.97 -1.40 4.96
C PHE A 52 8.77 -0.09 5.70
N ARG A 53 9.86 0.59 6.06
CA ARG A 53 9.75 1.89 6.74
C ARG A 53 9.11 2.93 5.83
N LEU A 54 9.38 2.90 4.53
CA LEU A 54 8.72 3.78 3.57
C LEU A 54 7.23 3.49 3.42
N LEU A 55 6.80 2.22 3.51
CA LEU A 55 5.38 1.86 3.51
C LEU A 55 4.60 2.52 4.65
N ARG A 56 5.23 2.78 5.80
CA ARG A 56 4.61 3.58 6.87
C ARG A 56 4.27 5.00 6.41
N THR A 57 5.19 5.67 5.71
CA THR A 57 4.93 7.00 5.13
C THR A 57 3.79 6.95 4.11
N VAL A 58 3.77 5.93 3.25
CA VAL A 58 2.66 5.72 2.29
C VAL A 58 1.32 5.55 3.03
N ILE A 59 1.30 4.78 4.12
CA ILE A 59 0.09 4.62 4.94
C ILE A 59 -0.34 5.96 5.54
N ASP A 60 0.58 6.70 6.16
CA ASP A 60 0.28 7.97 6.82
C ASP A 60 -0.28 9.01 5.83
N GLU A 61 0.24 9.06 4.59
CA GLU A 61 -0.28 9.94 3.53
C GLU A 61 -1.67 9.53 2.99
N LEU A 62 -2.05 8.25 3.13
CA LEU A 62 -3.32 7.72 2.61
C LEU A 62 -4.38 7.53 3.69
N LYS A 63 -4.03 7.71 4.97
CA LYS A 63 -4.83 7.29 6.14
C LYS A 63 -6.13 8.05 6.34
N GLU A 64 -6.33 9.19 5.70
CA GLU A 64 -7.33 10.15 6.16
C GLU A 64 -8.78 9.63 6.23
N LYS A 65 -9.23 8.65 5.41
CA LYS A 65 -10.67 8.25 5.38
C LYS A 65 -10.99 6.78 5.07
N SER A 66 -10.05 5.84 5.13
CA SER A 66 -10.32 4.44 4.79
C SER A 66 -9.57 3.45 5.67
N SER A 67 -10.17 2.28 5.92
CA SER A 67 -9.43 1.12 6.42
C SER A 67 -8.38 0.71 5.38
N ILE A 68 -7.15 0.47 5.81
CA ILE A 68 -6.04 0.11 4.93
C ILE A 68 -5.72 -1.37 5.11
N ILE A 69 -5.58 -2.08 3.99
CA ILE A 69 -5.03 -3.44 3.93
C ILE A 69 -3.73 -3.36 3.12
N LEU A 70 -2.61 -3.65 3.78
CA LEU A 70 -1.31 -3.78 3.15
C LEU A 70 -1.09 -5.27 2.79
N LEU A 71 -0.72 -5.55 1.54
CA LEU A 71 -0.54 -6.93 1.05
C LEU A 71 0.50 -7.00 -0.08
N GLY A 72 0.96 -8.23 -0.34
CA GLY A 72 1.86 -8.54 -1.45
C GLY A 72 3.04 -9.40 -0.98
N ASP A 73 4.09 -9.40 -1.79
CA ASP A 73 5.33 -10.11 -1.48
C ASP A 73 6.30 -9.15 -0.81
N PHE A 74 6.43 -9.26 0.51
CA PHE A 74 7.30 -8.36 1.25
C PHE A 74 8.74 -8.85 1.35
N ASN A 75 9.04 -10.07 0.92
CA ASN A 75 10.32 -10.72 1.21
C ASN A 75 10.70 -10.62 2.71
N ALA A 76 9.69 -10.49 3.59
CA ALA A 76 9.84 -10.37 5.03
C ALA A 76 10.05 -11.77 5.61
N ASP A 77 11.27 -12.27 5.53
CA ASP A 77 11.63 -13.41 6.32
C ASP A 77 11.76 -13.02 7.81
N CYS A 78 11.87 -14.01 8.70
CA CYS A 78 12.14 -13.74 10.11
C CYS A 78 13.63 -13.95 10.43
N SER A 79 14.51 -13.84 9.43
CA SER A 79 15.94 -14.15 9.56
C SER A 79 16.80 -12.93 9.90
N TYR A 80 16.18 -11.75 10.08
CA TYR A 80 16.86 -10.47 10.33
C TYR A 80 17.65 -10.41 11.64
#